data_AF-A0A4R9AVD0-F1
#
_entry.id   AF-A0A4R9AVD0-F1
#
_cell.length_a   1.000
_cell.length_b   1.000
_cell.length_c   1.000
_cell.angle_alpha   90.00
_cell.angle_beta   90.00
_cell.angle_gamma   90.00
#
_symmetry.space_group_name_H-M   'P 1'
#
loop_
_entity.id
_entity.type
_entity.pdbx_description
1 polymer ?
#
loop_
_entity_poly.entity_id
_entity_poly.type
_entity_poly.pdbx_seq_one_letter_code
_entity_poly.pdbx_strand_id
1 'polypeptide(L)'
;MLQNPSQLVKRVVSSTADFPPTIGAVSVDTDAAVKPAIRHRLKVLHMHVLSGAIPEAQGRKLTVLVLGRYRHQSDYLPDCRDFAATLDVRFSTMHASKGAEADYIVIPCMVSGKWGFPSTIPNDPVLRMAMAAAEEFKRAEERRLFYVAMTRARRGVLLVTVKNRESPFLMELVRDHGIVRTNAIGEVLPSIVCPRCGRAFMVEHTSKRGAFLGCRRYPRCKGTTISSSS
;
A
#
# COMPACT_ATOMS: atom_id res chain seq x y z
N MET A 1 -11.47 -16.90 -7.06
CA MET A 1 -12.30 -16.71 -8.27
C MET A 1 -12.55 -15.21 -8.40
N LEU A 2 -11.94 -14.58 -9.40
CA LEU A 2 -11.52 -13.17 -9.38
C LEU A 2 -12.11 -12.31 -10.52
N GLN A 3 -13.19 -12.73 -11.18
CA GLN A 3 -13.80 -11.94 -12.26
C GLN A 3 -15.30 -11.78 -12.07
N ASN A 4 -15.74 -10.53 -12.16
CA ASN A 4 -17.14 -10.15 -12.29
C ASN A 4 -17.55 -10.39 -13.77
N PRO A 5 -18.50 -11.29 -14.06
CA PRO A 5 -18.90 -11.66 -15.42
C PRO A 5 -19.49 -10.52 -16.27
N SER A 6 -19.84 -9.39 -15.65
CA SER A 6 -20.56 -8.28 -16.30
C SER A 6 -19.65 -7.15 -16.85
N GLN A 7 -18.33 -7.29 -16.76
CA GLN A 7 -17.42 -6.19 -17.08
C GLN A 7 -17.09 -6.10 -18.58
N LEU A 8 -17.61 -5.08 -19.25
CA LEU A 8 -17.26 -4.74 -20.64
C LEU A 8 -15.79 -4.35 -20.76
N VAL A 9 -15.06 -4.98 -21.68
CA VAL A 9 -13.64 -4.74 -21.94
C VAL A 9 -13.47 -3.40 -22.68
N LYS A 10 -13.06 -2.35 -21.96
CA LYS A 10 -12.61 -1.09 -22.58
C LYS A 10 -11.10 -1.14 -22.78
N ARG A 11 -10.66 -1.06 -24.04
CA ARG A 11 -9.24 -0.99 -24.41
C ARG A 11 -8.78 0.47 -24.28
N VAL A 12 -8.03 0.76 -23.22
CA VAL A 12 -7.43 2.07 -22.97
C VAL A 12 -5.97 2.00 -23.40
N VAL A 13 -5.54 2.89 -24.29
CA VAL A 13 -4.13 3.00 -24.73
C VAL A 13 -3.54 4.25 -24.07
N SER A 14 -2.49 4.09 -23.27
CA SER A 14 -1.74 5.16 -22.60
C SER A 14 -0.50 5.51 -23.43
N SER A 15 -0.15 6.79 -23.52
CA SER A 15 0.95 7.31 -24.35
C SER A 15 2.20 7.70 -23.55
N THR A 16 2.43 7.09 -22.38
CA THR A 16 3.62 7.37 -21.54
C THR A 16 4.55 6.17 -21.60
N ALA A 17 5.87 6.37 -21.76
CA ALA A 17 6.85 5.28 -21.82
C ALA A 17 6.57 4.23 -20.73
N ASP A 18 6.27 3.01 -21.18
CA ASP A 18 5.67 1.92 -20.40
C ASP A 18 6.62 1.40 -19.30
N PHE A 19 6.67 2.08 -18.17
CA PHE A 19 7.03 1.42 -16.93
C PHE A 19 5.73 0.84 -16.35
N PRO A 20 5.55 -0.49 -16.29
CA PRO A 20 4.44 -1.03 -15.53
C PRO A 20 4.54 -0.48 -14.10
N PRO A 21 3.47 0.10 -13.55
CA PRO A 21 3.56 0.82 -12.29
C PRO A 21 4.06 -0.13 -11.20
N THR A 22 5.23 0.17 -10.63
CA THR A 22 5.81 -0.68 -9.59
C THR A 22 5.07 -0.44 -8.28
N ILE A 23 4.53 -1.50 -7.69
CA ILE A 23 3.92 -1.45 -6.36
C ILE A 23 4.97 -1.93 -5.35
N GLY A 24 5.32 -1.06 -4.41
CA GLY A 24 6.21 -1.39 -3.31
C GLY A 24 5.55 -1.12 -1.96
N ALA A 25 6.01 -1.81 -0.92
CA ALA A 25 5.53 -1.59 0.44
C ALA A 25 6.67 -1.29 1.41
N VAL A 26 6.45 -0.32 2.31
CA VAL A 26 7.35 0.01 3.41
C VAL A 26 6.69 -0.36 4.73
N SER A 27 7.38 -1.13 5.55
CA SER A 27 6.97 -1.48 6.89
C SER A 27 7.79 -0.66 7.89
N VAL A 28 7.12 0.12 8.73
CA VAL A 28 7.73 0.86 9.85
C VAL A 28 7.35 0.24 11.19
N ASP A 29 8.10 0.51 12.26
CA ASP A 29 7.81 -0.06 13.58
C ASP A 29 6.68 0.66 14.33
N THR A 30 6.46 1.96 14.09
CA THR A 30 5.47 2.78 14.81
C THR A 30 4.74 3.77 13.88
N ASP A 31 3.57 4.26 14.28
CA ASP A 31 2.84 5.29 13.54
C ASP A 31 3.65 6.59 13.37
N ALA A 32 4.45 6.95 14.39
CA ALA A 32 5.32 8.13 14.35
C ALA A 32 6.38 8.02 13.25
N ALA A 33 6.79 6.80 12.86
CA ALA A 33 7.77 6.56 11.82
C ALA A 33 7.21 6.63 10.38
N VAL A 34 5.88 6.70 10.21
CA VAL A 34 5.24 6.75 8.87
C VAL A 34 5.64 8.01 8.11
N LYS A 35 5.50 9.20 8.73
CA LYS A 35 5.87 10.48 8.09
C LYS A 35 7.38 10.52 7.73
N PRO A 36 8.31 10.19 8.65
CA PRO A 36 9.74 10.09 8.32
C PRO A 36 10.02 9.12 7.16
N ALA A 37 9.36 7.96 7.10
CA ALA A 37 9.55 6.99 6.03
C ALA A 37 9.07 7.53 4.67
N ILE A 38 7.93 8.24 4.63
CA ILE A 38 7.46 8.92 3.42
C ILE A 38 8.47 9.98 2.99
N ARG A 39 8.94 10.82 3.92
CA ARG A 39 9.96 11.84 3.61
C ARG A 39 11.24 11.22 3.06
N HIS A 40 11.71 10.13 3.65
CA HIS A 40 12.89 9.41 3.16
C HIS A 40 12.68 8.91 1.73
N ARG A 41 11.53 8.30 1.42
CA ARG A 41 11.25 7.82 0.06
C ARG A 41 11.12 8.95 -0.97
N LEU A 42 10.53 10.08 -0.58
CA LEU A 42 10.49 11.28 -1.41
C LEU A 42 11.90 11.83 -1.67
N LYS A 43 12.78 11.83 -0.67
CA LYS A 43 14.19 12.22 -0.83
C LYS A 43 14.90 11.31 -1.83
N VAL A 44 14.74 9.98 -1.71
CA VAL A 44 15.33 9.02 -2.66
C VAL A 44 14.82 9.26 -4.08
N LEU A 45 13.50 9.46 -4.25
CA LEU A 45 12.91 9.79 -5.55
C LEU A 45 13.49 11.10 -6.11
N HIS A 46 13.55 12.15 -5.30
CA HIS A 46 14.13 13.43 -5.67
C HIS A 46 15.59 13.28 -6.16
N MET A 47 16.42 12.54 -5.43
CA MET A 47 17.81 12.27 -5.81
C MET A 47 17.92 11.48 -7.13
N HIS A 48 17.07 10.48 -7.35
CA HIS A 48 17.05 9.73 -8.60
C HIS A 48 16.61 10.57 -9.80
N VAL A 49 15.75 11.58 -9.58
CA VAL A 49 15.40 12.53 -10.64
C VAL A 49 16.59 13.45 -10.95
N LEU A 50 17.24 14.00 -9.92
CA LEU A 50 18.42 14.85 -10.10
C LEU A 50 19.58 14.12 -10.78
N SER A 51 19.77 12.83 -10.49
CA SER A 51 20.83 12.02 -11.12
C SER A 51 20.46 11.53 -12.53
N GLY A 52 19.24 11.78 -13.00
CA GLY A 52 18.73 11.28 -14.28
C GLY A 52 18.36 9.79 -14.29
N ALA A 53 18.49 9.08 -13.18
CA ALA A 53 18.09 7.67 -13.07
C ALA A 53 16.58 7.46 -13.25
N ILE A 54 15.78 8.49 -12.90
CA ILE A 54 14.34 8.55 -13.15
C ILE A 54 14.10 9.78 -14.03
N PRO A 55 13.63 9.62 -15.27
CA PRO A 55 13.39 10.77 -16.15
C PRO A 55 12.32 11.69 -15.55
N GLU A 56 12.52 12.99 -15.68
CA GLU A 56 11.48 13.98 -15.46
C GLU A 56 10.32 13.76 -16.43
N ALA A 57 9.11 14.16 -16.03
CA ALA A 57 7.97 14.08 -16.92
C ALA A 57 8.00 15.29 -17.85
N GLN A 58 8.58 15.17 -19.05
CA GLN A 58 8.38 16.11 -20.17
C GLN A 58 8.44 17.60 -19.77
N GLY A 59 9.49 18.02 -19.07
CA GLY A 59 9.70 19.42 -18.66
C GLY A 59 8.84 19.91 -17.49
N ARG A 60 8.16 19.01 -16.77
CA ARG A 60 7.47 19.30 -15.50
C ARG A 60 7.99 18.44 -14.36
N LYS A 61 7.76 18.93 -13.14
CA LYS A 61 7.97 18.19 -11.88
C LYS A 61 7.15 16.90 -11.87
N LEU A 62 7.70 15.87 -11.22
CA LEU A 62 6.95 14.64 -10.98
C LEU A 62 5.90 14.87 -9.90
N THR A 63 4.68 14.45 -10.18
CA THR A 63 3.56 14.60 -9.23
C THR A 63 3.51 13.42 -8.28
N VAL A 64 3.39 13.69 -6.99
CA VAL A 64 3.22 12.69 -5.95
C VAL A 64 1.97 13.00 -5.15
N LEU A 65 1.01 12.07 -5.14
CA LEU A 65 -0.22 12.23 -4.39
C LEU A 65 -0.23 11.28 -3.18
N VAL A 66 -0.21 11.87 -1.99
CA VAL A 66 -0.39 11.15 -0.73
C VAL A 66 -1.89 11.01 -0.48
N LEU A 67 -2.40 9.78 -0.55
CA LEU A 67 -3.81 9.46 -0.46
C LEU A 67 -4.18 8.88 0.92
N GLY A 68 -4.77 9.72 1.76
CA GLY A 68 -5.38 9.29 3.02
C GLY A 68 -6.81 8.78 2.86
N ARG A 69 -7.30 8.02 3.84
CA ARG A 69 -8.72 7.68 3.98
C ARG A 69 -9.52 8.84 4.56
N TYR A 70 -8.90 9.62 5.44
CA TYR A 70 -9.51 10.72 6.21
C TYR A 70 -8.65 11.98 6.15
N ARG A 71 -9.27 13.16 6.30
CA ARG A 71 -8.58 14.44 6.19
C ARG A 71 -7.45 14.63 7.20
N HIS A 72 -7.62 14.17 8.45
CA HIS A 72 -6.59 14.26 9.49
C HIS A 72 -5.30 13.49 9.14
N GLN A 73 -5.35 12.56 8.19
CA GLN A 73 -4.15 11.87 7.69
C GLN A 73 -3.28 12.75 6.79
N SER A 74 -3.68 14.01 6.54
CA SER A 74 -2.79 15.04 5.99
C SER A 74 -1.53 15.20 6.84
N ASP A 75 -1.62 14.88 8.13
CA ASP A 75 -0.50 14.87 9.04
C ASP A 75 0.59 13.87 8.65
N TYR A 76 0.38 12.94 7.71
CA TYR A 76 1.47 12.10 7.20
C TYR A 76 2.26 12.74 6.06
N LEU A 77 1.78 13.84 5.47
CA LEU A 77 2.52 14.61 4.49
C LEU A 77 3.69 15.33 5.19
N PRO A 78 4.95 15.02 4.87
CA PRO A 78 6.08 15.74 5.44
C PRO A 78 6.23 17.12 4.78
N ASP A 79 7.01 18.01 5.39
CA ASP A 79 7.54 19.17 4.67
C ASP A 79 8.32 18.66 3.45
N CYS A 80 8.10 19.29 2.29
CA CYS A 80 8.66 18.89 1.00
C CYS A 80 9.36 20.06 0.28
N ARG A 81 9.60 21.19 0.95
CA ARG A 81 10.26 22.37 0.35
C ARG A 81 11.60 22.03 -0.30
N ASP A 82 12.39 21.16 0.34
CA ASP A 82 13.70 20.72 -0.17
C ASP A 82 13.60 19.92 -1.48
N PHE A 83 12.43 19.35 -1.79
CA PHE A 83 12.21 18.53 -2.99
C PHE A 83 11.48 19.30 -4.10
N ALA A 84 11.12 20.56 -3.85
CA ALA A 84 10.26 21.35 -4.71
C ALA A 84 10.88 21.64 -6.09
N ALA A 85 12.18 21.44 -6.27
CA ALA A 85 12.83 21.55 -7.58
C ALA A 85 12.34 20.46 -8.55
N THR A 86 12.13 19.23 -8.09
CA THR A 86 11.79 18.09 -8.97
C THR A 86 10.43 17.45 -8.70
N LEU A 87 9.84 17.66 -7.50
CA LEU A 87 8.59 17.02 -7.08
C LEU A 87 7.49 18.06 -6.77
N ASP A 88 6.25 17.74 -7.17
CA ASP A 88 5.01 18.38 -6.71
C ASP A 88 4.26 17.38 -5.82
N VAL A 89 4.37 17.55 -4.50
CA VAL A 89 3.82 16.60 -3.52
C VAL A 89 2.58 17.21 -2.86
N ARG A 90 1.44 16.50 -2.95
CA ARG A 90 0.17 16.96 -2.37
C ARG A 90 -0.52 15.86 -1.60
N PHE A 91 -1.38 16.26 -0.65
CA PHE A 91 -2.28 15.36 0.04
C PHE A 91 -3.70 15.46 -0.52
N SER A 92 -4.41 14.34 -0.60
CA SER A 92 -5.85 14.30 -0.79
C SER A 92 -6.45 13.09 -0.07
N THR A 93 -7.76 13.05 0.07
CA THR A 93 -8.45 11.84 0.51
C THR A 93 -8.83 11.00 -0.71
N MET A 94 -8.84 9.66 -0.59
CA MET A 94 -9.22 8.76 -1.69
C MET A 94 -10.60 9.07 -2.29
N HIS A 95 -11.54 9.59 -1.49
CA HIS A 95 -12.87 10.00 -1.93
C HIS A 95 -12.87 11.32 -2.70
N ALA A 96 -12.12 12.30 -2.24
CA ALA A 96 -12.06 13.63 -2.86
C ALA A 96 -11.24 13.67 -4.16
N SER A 97 -10.38 12.68 -4.37
CA SER A 97 -9.43 12.64 -5.49
C SER A 97 -9.99 11.95 -6.76
N LYS A 98 -11.32 11.86 -6.93
CA LYS A 98 -11.94 11.26 -8.12
C LYS A 98 -11.43 12.00 -9.39
N GLY A 99 -10.87 11.25 -10.33
CA GLY A 99 -10.30 11.78 -11.57
C GLY A 99 -8.89 12.38 -11.44
N ALA A 100 -8.31 12.46 -10.25
CA ALA A 100 -6.94 12.94 -10.08
C ALA A 100 -5.93 11.79 -10.29
N GLU A 101 -4.99 11.99 -11.21
CA GLU A 101 -3.85 11.10 -11.45
C GLU A 101 -2.55 11.77 -10.98
N ALA A 102 -1.55 10.93 -10.65
CA ALA A 102 -0.21 11.40 -10.33
C ALA A 102 0.84 10.42 -10.86
N ASP A 103 2.08 10.88 -11.02
CA ASP A 103 3.18 9.98 -11.40
C ASP A 103 3.38 8.91 -10.32
N TYR A 104 3.32 9.30 -9.05
CA TYR A 104 3.39 8.39 -7.91
C TYR A 104 2.22 8.57 -6.94
N ILE A 105 1.73 7.46 -6.42
CA ILE A 105 0.77 7.41 -5.32
C ILE A 105 1.45 6.91 -4.05
N VAL A 106 1.20 7.56 -2.92
CA VAL A 106 1.61 7.10 -1.60
C VAL A 106 0.38 6.88 -0.74
N ILE A 107 0.21 5.69 -0.17
CA ILE A 107 -0.88 5.39 0.78
C ILE A 107 -0.26 5.19 2.17
N PRO A 108 -0.40 6.15 3.10
CA PRO A 108 0.36 6.18 4.34
C PRO A 108 -0.11 5.18 5.41
N CYS A 109 -1.38 4.73 5.35
CA CYS A 109 -2.03 3.99 6.43
C CYS A 109 -2.57 2.64 5.98
N MET A 110 -1.72 1.78 5.40
CA MET A 110 -2.08 0.39 5.10
C MET A 110 -2.04 -0.46 6.36
N VAL A 111 -2.85 -0.11 7.36
CA VAL A 111 -2.98 -0.78 8.65
C VAL A 111 -4.38 -1.33 8.89
N SER A 112 -4.50 -2.31 9.78
CA SER A 112 -5.76 -2.83 10.31
C SER A 112 -6.28 -1.98 11.47
N GLY A 113 -7.60 -2.05 11.71
CA GLY A 113 -8.29 -1.41 12.83
C GLY A 113 -9.23 -0.28 12.42
N LYS A 114 -9.79 0.42 13.41
CA LYS A 114 -10.85 1.43 13.23
C LYS A 114 -10.49 2.52 12.21
N TRP A 115 -9.26 3.03 12.29
CA TRP A 115 -8.73 4.09 11.42
C TRP A 115 -7.81 3.57 10.31
N GLY A 116 -7.81 2.26 10.13
CA GLY A 116 -7.01 1.59 9.11
C GLY A 116 -7.67 1.59 7.75
N PHE A 117 -7.03 0.90 6.82
CA PHE A 117 -7.53 0.70 5.48
C PHE A 117 -7.47 -0.79 5.12
N PRO A 118 -8.60 -1.45 4.80
CA PRO A 118 -9.96 -0.92 4.70
C PRO A 118 -10.51 -0.47 6.07
N SER A 119 -11.40 0.52 6.05
CA SER A 119 -12.08 0.98 7.26
C SER A 119 -12.95 -0.14 7.85
N THR A 120 -12.99 -0.20 9.18
CA THR A 120 -13.89 -1.09 9.92
C THR A 120 -15.00 -0.34 10.65
N ILE A 121 -15.13 0.96 10.41
CA ILE A 121 -16.24 1.75 10.94
C ILE A 121 -17.52 1.26 10.25
N PRO A 122 -18.55 0.82 10.99
CA PRO A 122 -19.79 0.38 10.38
C PRO A 122 -20.49 1.57 9.70
N ASN A 123 -21.07 1.32 8.52
CA ASN A 123 -21.97 2.27 7.87
C ASN A 123 -23.27 2.37 8.70
N ASP A 124 -23.90 3.54 8.68
CA ASP A 124 -25.15 3.80 9.41
C ASP A 124 -26.25 2.77 9.03
N PRO A 125 -27.03 2.25 9.99
CA PRO A 125 -28.09 1.30 9.73
C PRO A 125 -29.11 1.76 8.67
N VAL A 126 -29.39 3.06 8.60
CA VAL A 126 -30.31 3.68 7.62
C VAL A 126 -29.70 3.65 6.22
N LEU A 127 -28.39 3.95 6.11
CA LEU A 127 -27.64 3.83 4.86
C LEU A 127 -27.66 2.39 4.33
N ARG A 128 -27.58 1.39 5.21
CA ARG A 128 -27.64 -0.03 4.83
C ARG A 128 -28.99 -0.43 4.23
N MET A 129 -30.10 0.20 4.63
CA MET A 129 -31.43 -0.06 4.09
C MET A 129 -31.64 0.58 2.70
N ALA A 130 -30.96 1.69 2.43
CA ALA A 130 -31.05 2.42 1.15
C ALA A 130 -30.11 1.87 0.05
N MET A 131 -29.15 1.00 0.41
CA MET A 131 -28.25 0.37 -0.56
C MET A 131 -28.94 -0.82 -1.23
N ALA A 132 -29.10 -0.77 -2.56
CA ALA A 132 -29.57 -1.90 -3.36
C ALA A 132 -28.73 -3.15 -3.06
N ALA A 133 -29.41 -4.27 -2.76
CA ALA A 133 -28.87 -5.59 -2.43
C ALA A 133 -27.37 -5.58 -2.10
N ALA A 134 -27.04 -5.39 -0.81
CA ALA A 134 -25.68 -5.37 -0.29
C ALA A 134 -24.76 -6.31 -1.09
N GLU A 135 -23.84 -5.73 -1.88
CA GLU A 135 -22.93 -6.53 -2.71
C GLU A 135 -22.33 -7.63 -1.84
N GLU A 136 -22.57 -8.90 -2.21
CA GLU A 136 -22.26 -10.10 -1.39
C GLU A 136 -20.76 -10.27 -1.07
N PHE A 137 -19.91 -9.36 -1.53
CA PHE A 137 -18.49 -9.31 -1.20
C PHE A 137 -18.21 -8.44 0.03
N LYS A 138 -17.70 -9.08 1.09
CA LYS A 138 -17.18 -8.40 2.28
C LYS A 138 -16.22 -7.26 1.89
N ARG A 139 -16.60 -6.02 2.20
CA ARG A 139 -15.85 -4.77 1.94
C ARG A 139 -15.69 -4.42 0.45
N ALA A 140 -16.65 -4.77 -0.41
CA ALA A 140 -16.60 -4.46 -1.85
C ALA A 140 -16.33 -2.97 -2.15
N GLU A 141 -16.99 -2.05 -1.45
CA GLU A 141 -16.79 -0.60 -1.60
C GLU A 141 -15.33 -0.19 -1.29
N GLU A 142 -14.79 -0.61 -0.15
CA GLU A 142 -13.41 -0.28 0.24
C GLU A 142 -12.38 -0.94 -0.69
N ARG A 143 -12.68 -2.13 -1.24
CA ARG A 143 -11.84 -2.74 -2.29
C ARG A 143 -11.84 -1.90 -3.56
N ARG A 144 -13.01 -1.47 -4.05
CA ARG A 144 -13.11 -0.58 -5.22
C ARG A 144 -12.33 0.71 -4.98
N LEU A 145 -12.49 1.32 -3.81
CA LEU A 145 -11.75 2.53 -3.42
C LEU A 145 -10.23 2.31 -3.43
N PHE A 146 -9.77 1.17 -2.92
CA PHE A 146 -8.34 0.82 -2.92
C PHE A 146 -7.78 0.71 -4.33
N TYR A 147 -8.45 -0.09 -5.18
CA TYR A 147 -7.99 -0.31 -6.55
C TYR A 147 -7.99 0.99 -7.34
N VAL A 148 -9.06 1.78 -7.24
CA VAL A 148 -9.15 3.10 -7.87
C VAL A 148 -8.02 4.03 -7.38
N ALA A 149 -7.65 3.99 -6.10
CA ALA A 149 -6.53 4.77 -5.58
C ALA A 149 -5.19 4.33 -6.19
N MET A 150 -4.94 3.01 -6.29
CA MET A 150 -3.69 2.49 -6.86
C MET A 150 -3.58 2.74 -8.36
N THR A 151 -4.66 2.58 -9.11
CA THR A 151 -4.66 2.77 -10.58
C THR A 151 -4.56 4.23 -11.01
N ARG A 152 -4.51 5.19 -10.09
CA ARG A 152 -4.22 6.60 -10.36
C ARG A 152 -2.73 6.91 -10.49
N ALA A 153 -1.87 5.95 -10.16
CA ALA A 153 -0.44 6.07 -10.37
C ALA A 153 -0.08 5.81 -11.84
N ARG A 154 0.67 6.72 -12.44
CA ARG A 154 1.23 6.51 -13.79
C ARG A 154 2.53 5.70 -13.76
N ARG A 155 3.31 5.80 -12.67
CA ARG A 155 4.65 5.17 -12.56
C ARG A 155 4.82 4.25 -11.36
N GLY A 156 4.21 4.55 -10.22
CA GLY A 156 4.38 3.68 -9.05
C GLY A 156 3.50 3.98 -7.86
N VAL A 157 3.33 2.96 -7.01
CA VAL A 157 2.55 3.02 -5.77
C VAL A 157 3.45 2.63 -4.60
N LEU A 158 3.46 3.46 -3.56
CA LEU A 158 4.09 3.15 -2.28
C LEU A 158 3.01 2.93 -1.21
N LEU A 159 2.97 1.72 -0.68
CA LEU A 159 2.10 1.34 0.44
C LEU A 159 2.90 1.42 1.74
N VAL A 160 2.49 2.26 2.70
CA VAL A 160 3.16 2.34 4.00
C VAL A 160 2.32 1.65 5.05
N THR A 161 2.94 0.74 5.82
CA THR A 161 2.30 -0.05 6.87
C THR A 161 3.09 0.00 8.17
N VAL A 162 2.42 -0.31 9.27
CA VAL A 162 3.03 -0.42 10.60
C VAL A 162 3.09 -1.89 10.98
N LYS A 163 4.27 -2.34 11.42
CA LYS A 163 4.55 -3.70 11.86
C LYS A 163 3.51 -4.16 12.89
N ASN A 164 3.06 -5.40 12.79
CA ASN A 164 2.01 -6.00 13.62
C ASN A 164 0.60 -5.44 13.44
N ARG A 165 0.42 -4.45 12.56
CA ARG A 165 -0.86 -3.82 12.30
C ARG A 165 -1.19 -3.82 10.82
N GLU A 166 -0.66 -4.74 10.03
CA GLU A 166 -0.76 -4.66 8.57
C GLU A 166 -2.20 -4.78 8.06
N SER A 167 -2.48 -4.05 6.99
CA SER A 167 -3.77 -4.12 6.29
C SER A 167 -3.99 -5.50 5.68
N PRO A 168 -5.21 -6.08 5.76
CA PRO A 168 -5.52 -7.30 5.02
C PRO A 168 -5.34 -7.14 3.51
N PHE A 169 -5.54 -5.94 2.94
CA PHE A 169 -5.30 -5.70 1.52
C PHE A 169 -3.81 -5.76 1.18
N LEU A 170 -2.94 -5.24 2.05
CA LEU A 170 -1.50 -5.41 1.88
C LEU A 170 -1.12 -6.90 1.99
N MET A 171 -1.67 -7.62 2.97
CA MET A 171 -1.39 -9.05 3.14
C MET A 171 -1.83 -9.87 1.92
N GLU A 172 -2.96 -9.54 1.30
CA GLU A 172 -3.44 -10.14 0.05
C GLU A 172 -2.48 -9.82 -1.11
N LEU A 173 -2.10 -8.55 -1.29
CA LEU A 173 -1.16 -8.15 -2.33
C LEU A 173 0.19 -8.88 -2.23
N VAL A 174 0.73 -9.01 -1.01
CA VAL A 174 2.00 -9.71 -0.81
C VAL A 174 1.86 -11.20 -1.10
N ARG A 175 0.76 -11.84 -0.69
CA ARG A 175 0.53 -13.27 -0.92
C ARG A 175 0.30 -13.58 -2.39
N ASP A 176 -0.57 -12.82 -3.04
CA ASP A 176 -1.16 -13.19 -4.33
C ASP A 176 -0.40 -12.55 -5.51
N HIS A 177 0.33 -11.46 -5.25
CA HIS A 177 1.07 -10.71 -6.28
C HIS A 177 2.56 -10.51 -5.95
N GLY A 178 3.07 -11.09 -4.85
CA GLY A 178 4.50 -11.06 -4.53
C GLY A 178 5.06 -9.66 -4.26
N ILE A 179 4.24 -8.72 -3.79
CA ILE A 179 4.70 -7.34 -3.52
C ILE A 179 5.87 -7.34 -2.53
N VAL A 180 6.98 -6.72 -2.94
CA VAL A 180 8.18 -6.58 -2.12
C VAL A 180 7.93 -5.59 -0.99
N ARG A 181 8.27 -6.01 0.24
CA ARG A 181 8.30 -5.13 1.41
C ARG A 181 9.73 -4.77 1.76
N THR A 182 9.94 -3.51 2.12
CA THR A 182 11.19 -3.03 2.70
C THR A 182 10.94 -2.39 4.06
N ASN A 183 12.00 -2.19 4.84
CA ASN A 183 11.95 -1.25 5.96
C ASN A 183 12.07 0.21 5.47
N ALA A 184 12.14 1.16 6.40
CA ALA A 184 12.21 2.58 6.11
C ALA A 184 13.48 3.02 5.35
N ILE A 185 14.58 2.26 5.47
CA ILE A 185 15.86 2.55 4.81
C ILE A 185 16.08 1.75 3.51
N GLY A 186 15.11 0.91 3.13
CA GLY A 186 15.09 0.20 1.85
C GLY A 186 15.56 -1.25 1.88
N GLU A 187 15.90 -1.80 3.04
CA GLU A 187 16.28 -3.22 3.18
C GLU A 187 15.06 -4.12 3.00
N VAL A 188 15.20 -5.18 2.21
CA VAL A 188 14.12 -6.13 1.93
C VAL A 188 13.73 -6.91 3.19
N LEU A 189 12.42 -7.01 3.43
CA LEU A 189 11.86 -7.73 4.57
C LEU A 189 11.27 -9.08 4.14
N PRO A 190 11.41 -10.13 4.98
CA PRO A 190 10.69 -11.38 4.80
C PRO A 190 9.18 -11.13 4.67
N SER A 191 8.61 -11.63 3.57
CA SER A 191 7.25 -11.30 3.15
C SER A 191 6.36 -12.54 3.00
N ILE A 192 6.78 -13.66 3.57
CA ILE A 192 6.00 -14.90 3.56
C ILE A 192 4.78 -14.72 4.47
N VAL A 193 3.60 -14.71 3.89
CA VAL A 193 2.35 -14.61 4.63
C VAL A 193 2.01 -15.96 5.25
N CYS A 194 1.62 -15.96 6.53
CA CYS A 194 1.30 -17.21 7.23
C CYS A 194 0.14 -17.96 6.53
N PRO A 195 0.36 -19.19 6.05
CA PRO A 195 -0.66 -19.92 5.28
C PRO A 195 -1.87 -20.31 6.14
N ARG A 196 -1.65 -20.53 7.45
CA ARG A 196 -2.73 -20.93 8.37
C ARG A 196 -3.75 -19.83 8.60
N CYS A 197 -3.32 -18.57 8.65
CA CYS A 197 -4.17 -17.50 9.15
C CYS A 197 -4.29 -16.30 8.22
N GLY A 198 -3.35 -16.11 7.30
CA GLY A 198 -3.36 -15.05 6.30
C GLY A 198 -3.22 -13.60 6.80
N ARG A 199 -3.13 -13.35 8.13
CA ARG A 199 -3.11 -11.98 8.70
C ARG A 199 -1.80 -11.60 9.41
N ALA A 200 -0.73 -12.36 9.21
CA ALA A 200 0.59 -12.01 9.70
C ALA A 200 1.68 -12.63 8.82
N PHE A 201 2.86 -12.05 8.85
CA PHE A 201 4.05 -12.64 8.24
C PHE A 201 4.62 -13.75 9.11
N MET A 202 5.32 -14.66 8.44
CA MET A 202 6.17 -15.65 9.06
C MET A 202 7.48 -14.99 9.49
N VAL A 203 7.99 -15.39 10.65
CA VAL A 203 9.25 -14.96 11.23
C VAL A 203 10.12 -16.18 11.47
N GLU A 204 11.42 -16.04 11.27
CA GLU A 204 12.36 -17.12 11.50
C GLU A 204 12.64 -17.33 12.98
N HIS A 205 12.71 -18.60 13.37
CA HIS A 205 13.02 -19.06 14.71
C HIS A 205 13.99 -20.23 14.62
N THR A 206 14.87 -20.33 15.61
CA THR A 206 15.81 -21.45 15.74
C THR A 206 15.34 -22.40 16.81
N SER A 207 15.34 -23.71 16.52
CA SER A 207 15.06 -24.78 17.47
C SER A 207 16.21 -25.78 17.51
N LYS A 208 16.15 -26.74 18.46
CA LYS A 208 17.07 -27.89 18.49
C LYS A 208 17.07 -28.71 17.19
N ARG A 209 15.99 -28.64 16.40
CA ARG A 209 15.83 -29.36 15.13
C ARG A 209 16.17 -28.50 13.89
N GLY A 210 16.74 -27.32 14.09
CA GLY A 210 17.04 -26.36 13.02
C GLY A 210 16.11 -25.16 12.98
N ALA A 211 16.35 -24.30 11.98
CA ALA A 211 15.57 -23.11 11.71
C ALA A 211 14.18 -23.48 11.17
N PHE A 212 13.18 -22.70 11.54
CA PHE A 212 11.82 -22.83 11.06
C PHE A 212 11.13 -21.47 11.03
N LEU A 213 10.09 -21.36 10.22
CA LEU A 213 9.27 -20.17 10.14
C LEU A 213 8.04 -20.34 11.03
N GLY A 214 7.84 -19.42 11.96
CA GLY A 214 6.67 -19.36 12.84
C GLY A 214 5.79 -18.14 12.53
N CYS A 215 4.48 -18.26 12.76
CA CYS A 215 3.58 -17.12 12.63
C CYS A 215 3.90 -16.08 13.71
N ARG A 216 4.12 -14.82 13.30
CA ARG A 216 4.41 -13.71 14.23
C ARG A 216 3.31 -13.46 15.27
N ARG A 217 2.11 -14.01 15.08
CA ARG A 217 0.98 -13.92 16.03
C ARG A 217 0.91 -15.05 17.05
N TYR A 218 1.94 -15.89 17.17
CA TYR A 218 2.05 -16.82 18.29
C TYR A 218 1.89 -16.08 19.63
N PRO A 219 1.16 -16.61 20.63
CA PRO A 219 0.52 -17.93 20.68
C PRO A 219 -0.87 -18.02 20.01
N ARG A 220 -1.44 -16.88 19.58
CA ARG A 220 -2.79 -16.83 18.96
C ARG A 220 -2.88 -17.58 17.62
N CYS A 221 -1.75 -17.78 16.95
CA CYS A 221 -1.65 -18.64 15.78
C CYS A 221 -0.38 -19.49 15.86
N LYS A 222 -0.54 -20.82 15.90
CA LYS A 222 0.56 -21.79 15.89
C LYS A 222 0.88 -22.27 14.46
N GLY A 223 0.80 -21.38 13.48
CA GLY A 223 1.17 -21.72 12.10
C GLY A 223 2.69 -21.79 11.98
N THR A 224 3.22 -22.87 11.40
CA THR A 224 4.65 -23.08 11.19
C THR A 224 4.91 -23.61 9.78
N THR A 225 6.07 -23.34 9.22
CA THR A 225 6.58 -23.98 8.00
C THR A 225 8.10 -24.17 8.12
N ILE A 226 8.66 -25.10 7.35
CA ILE A 226 10.12 -25.29 7.28
C ILE A 226 10.73 -24.05 6.60
N SER A 227 11.86 -23.54 7.09
CA SER A 227 12.59 -22.52 6.33
C SER A 227 13.29 -23.23 5.18
N SER A 228 12.90 -22.93 3.95
CA SER A 228 13.69 -23.33 2.78
C SER A 228 14.86 -22.37 2.72
N SER A 229 16.02 -22.80 3.21
CA SER A 229 17.30 -22.17 2.90
C SER A 229 17.58 -22.40 1.42
N SER A 230 17.32 -21.37 0.59
CA SER A 230 17.90 -21.27 -0.75
C SER A 230 19.37 -20.92 -0.66
#